data_AF-A0A444V2L9-F1
#
_entry.id   AF-A0A444V2L9-F1
#
_cell.length_a   1.000
_cell.length_b   1.000
_cell.length_c   1.000
_cell.angle_alpha   90.00
_cell.angle_beta   90.00
_cell.angle_gamma   90.00
#
_symmetry.space_group_name_H-M   'P 1'
#
loop_
_entity.id
_entity.type
_entity.pdbx_description
1 polymer ?
#
loop_
_entity_poly.entity_id
_entity_poly.type
_entity_poly.pdbx_seq_one_letter_code
_entity_poly.pdbx_strand_id
1 'polypeptide(L)'
;MLPCPCMSPINPDQLYLYWQIQETVVDAFINGEASRSYQDRMYHNRTKLFVRENSTCSLLLSQLSVKDEKTYECHHGSPDITRDDVSLLVAANYTSPVLQVPSEQPRGHYTCTATGGFPEATIHWLLDNQPLPWNPKPQQSVLDESTGRYNVTSTLAANISQDSTLTCIVENKRLHVNLSQTLSKADSFFVFLLCNCFVSE
;
A
#
# COMPACT_ATOMS: atom_id res chain seq x y z
N MET A 1 -9.91 0.83 11.65
CA MET A 1 -11.18 0.49 12.34
C MET A 1 -12.24 0.33 11.28
N LEU A 2 -12.92 -0.80 11.27
CA LEU A 2 -13.98 -1.15 10.33
C LEU A 2 -15.32 -0.80 10.97
N PRO A 3 -16.04 0.20 10.46
CA PRO A 3 -17.32 0.60 11.01
C PRO A 3 -18.42 -0.35 10.53
N CYS A 4 -19.31 -0.72 11.45
CA CYS A 4 -20.57 -1.40 11.15
C CYS A 4 -21.69 -0.66 11.87
N PRO A 5 -22.79 -0.32 11.18
CA PRO A 5 -23.95 0.29 11.81
C PRO A 5 -24.55 -0.71 12.79
N CYS A 6 -24.89 -0.27 14.00
CA CYS A 6 -25.57 -1.11 14.97
C CYS A 6 -26.87 -0.42 15.36
N MET A 7 -27.99 -0.94 14.88
CA MET A 7 -29.29 -0.27 15.02
C MET A 7 -29.89 -0.53 16.39
N SER A 8 -30.29 0.57 17.05
CA SER A 8 -30.95 0.62 18.36
C SER A 8 -32.45 0.28 18.25
N PRO A 9 -33.10 -0.27 19.31
CA PRO A 9 -32.57 -0.55 20.64
C PRO A 9 -31.85 -1.90 20.74
N ILE A 10 -30.56 -1.84 21.05
CA ILE A 10 -29.76 -3.02 21.38
C ILE A 10 -29.85 -3.22 22.88
N ASN A 11 -30.36 -4.36 23.32
CA ASN A 11 -30.12 -4.84 24.68
C ASN A 11 -28.69 -5.41 24.71
N PRO A 12 -27.72 -4.78 25.43
CA PRO A 12 -26.34 -5.24 25.43
C PRO A 12 -26.18 -6.69 25.92
N ASP A 13 -27.05 -7.12 26.85
CA ASP A 13 -27.05 -8.47 27.42
C ASP A 13 -27.57 -9.54 26.46
N GLN A 14 -28.18 -9.11 25.34
CA GLN A 14 -28.72 -9.99 24.29
C GLN A 14 -28.13 -9.68 22.92
N LEU A 15 -27.12 -8.80 22.85
CA LEU A 15 -26.47 -8.44 21.59
C LEU A 15 -25.77 -9.66 21.01
N TYR A 16 -26.16 -10.00 19.78
CA TYR A 16 -25.38 -10.84 18.89
C TYR A 16 -24.57 -9.92 17.98
N LEU A 17 -23.25 -10.03 18.04
CA LEU A 17 -22.33 -9.36 17.12
C LEU A 17 -21.26 -10.35 16.64
N TYR A 18 -21.26 -10.64 15.35
CA TYR A 18 -20.21 -11.43 14.70
C TYR A 18 -19.56 -10.61 13.60
N TRP A 19 -18.24 -10.55 13.65
CA TRP A 19 -17.43 -10.20 12.50
C TRP A 19 -16.88 -11.48 11.91
N GLN A 20 -17.15 -11.73 10.64
CA GLN A 20 -16.68 -12.93 9.96
C GLN A 20 -16.32 -12.68 8.50
N ILE A 21 -15.61 -13.62 7.90
CA ILE A 21 -15.38 -13.70 6.46
C ILE A 21 -15.85 -15.08 6.03
N GLN A 22 -16.99 -15.17 5.36
CA GLN A 22 -17.66 -16.45 5.13
C GLN A 22 -17.79 -17.21 6.46
N GLU A 23 -17.23 -18.40 6.59
CA GLU A 23 -17.26 -19.22 7.81
C GLU A 23 -16.15 -18.86 8.83
N THR A 24 -15.22 -17.97 8.49
CA THR A 24 -14.07 -17.63 9.36
C THR A 24 -14.46 -16.52 10.32
N VAL A 25 -14.57 -16.83 11.62
CA VAL A 25 -14.90 -15.84 12.65
C VAL A 25 -13.68 -14.97 12.96
N VAL A 26 -13.82 -13.68 12.71
CA VAL A 26 -12.79 -12.66 12.96
C VAL A 26 -12.83 -12.19 14.40
N ASP A 27 -14.01 -11.91 14.95
CA ASP A 27 -14.24 -11.62 16.36
C ASP A 27 -15.75 -11.74 16.66
N ALA A 28 -16.10 -11.99 17.92
CA ALA A 28 -17.50 -12.18 18.32
C ALA A 28 -17.80 -11.64 19.72
N PHE A 29 -19.00 -11.08 19.86
CA PHE A 29 -19.59 -10.65 21.12
C PHE A 29 -20.98 -11.30 21.23
N ILE A 30 -21.17 -12.17 22.22
CA ILE A 30 -22.38 -12.98 22.38
C ILE A 30 -22.90 -12.75 23.79
N ASN A 31 -24.18 -12.39 23.92
CA ASN A 31 -24.84 -12.16 25.21
C ASN A 31 -24.07 -11.19 26.13
N GLY A 32 -23.54 -10.11 25.56
CA GLY A 32 -22.79 -9.12 26.36
C GLY A 32 -21.32 -9.49 26.64
N GLU A 33 -20.83 -10.64 26.17
CA GLU A 33 -19.48 -11.13 26.48
C GLU A 33 -18.64 -11.41 25.23
N ALA A 34 -17.34 -11.09 25.32
CA ALA A 34 -16.38 -11.38 24.26
C ALA A 34 -16.15 -12.89 24.15
N SER A 35 -16.48 -13.48 23.00
CA SER A 35 -16.41 -14.93 22.82
C SER A 35 -15.15 -15.35 22.07
N ARG A 36 -14.06 -15.48 22.82
CA ARG A 36 -12.73 -15.83 22.26
C ARG A 36 -12.65 -17.26 21.72
N SER A 37 -13.54 -18.16 22.13
CA SER A 37 -13.49 -19.57 21.74
C SER A 37 -13.83 -19.81 20.26
N TYR A 38 -14.61 -18.93 19.64
CA TYR A 38 -14.99 -19.05 18.23
C TYR A 38 -14.01 -18.36 17.29
N GLN A 39 -13.15 -17.48 17.81
CA GLN A 39 -12.25 -16.68 17.00
C GLN A 39 -11.23 -17.56 16.27
N ASP A 40 -11.05 -17.32 14.96
CA ASP A 40 -9.99 -17.99 14.23
C ASP A 40 -8.61 -17.54 14.75
N ARG A 41 -7.69 -18.50 14.82
CA ARG A 41 -6.33 -18.30 15.34
C ARG A 41 -5.58 -17.18 14.62
N MET A 42 -5.86 -16.93 13.34
CA MET A 42 -5.20 -15.85 12.57
C MET A 42 -5.57 -14.44 13.03
N TYR A 43 -6.66 -14.29 13.79
CA TYR A 43 -7.16 -13.01 14.32
C TYR A 43 -6.92 -12.84 15.83
N HIS A 44 -6.50 -13.90 16.52
CA HIS A 44 -6.12 -13.84 17.94
C HIS A 44 -5.13 -12.70 18.21
N ASN A 45 -5.42 -11.91 19.25
CA ASN A 45 -4.63 -10.74 19.69
C ASN A 45 -4.45 -9.64 18.62
N ARG A 46 -5.17 -9.72 17.50
CA ARG A 46 -5.15 -8.69 16.46
C ARG A 46 -6.43 -7.86 16.44
N THR A 47 -7.50 -8.35 17.05
CA THR A 47 -8.82 -7.70 17.01
C THR A 47 -9.23 -7.08 18.33
N LYS A 48 -10.12 -6.09 18.24
CA LYS A 48 -10.89 -5.56 19.37
C LYS A 48 -12.22 -5.02 18.86
N LEU A 49 -13.31 -5.48 19.47
CA LEU A 49 -14.65 -4.96 19.19
C LEU A 49 -14.94 -3.70 20.01
N PHE A 50 -15.61 -2.75 19.37
CA PHE A 50 -16.08 -1.50 19.96
C PHE A 50 -17.58 -1.39 19.72
N VAL A 51 -18.35 -1.61 20.78
CA VAL A 51 -19.80 -1.40 20.79
C VAL A 51 -20.07 -0.07 21.48
N ARG A 52 -20.70 0.85 20.76
CA ARG A 52 -21.20 2.10 21.33
C ARG A 52 -22.71 2.12 21.24
N GLU A 53 -23.36 2.35 22.38
CA GLU A 53 -24.81 2.52 22.46
C GLU A 53 -25.26 3.54 21.40
N ASN A 54 -26.19 3.11 20.55
CA ASN A 54 -26.84 3.93 19.51
C ASN A 54 -25.96 4.41 18.34
N SER A 55 -24.81 3.80 18.04
CA SER A 55 -24.07 4.22 16.84
C SER A 55 -23.30 3.16 16.07
N THR A 56 -22.47 2.34 16.72
CA THR A 56 -21.45 1.57 15.97
C THR A 56 -21.01 0.30 16.66
N CYS A 57 -20.93 -0.80 15.92
CA CYS A 57 -20.30 -2.06 16.31
C CYS A 57 -19.01 -2.28 15.51
N SER A 58 -18.01 -1.45 15.79
CA SER A 58 -16.79 -1.39 14.97
C SER A 58 -15.76 -2.44 15.37
N LEU A 59 -15.04 -2.95 14.39
CA LEU A 59 -13.90 -3.85 14.58
C LEU A 59 -12.58 -3.09 14.40
N LEU A 60 -11.72 -3.10 15.40
CA LEU A 60 -10.32 -2.72 15.23
C LEU A 60 -9.52 -3.96 14.88
N LEU A 61 -8.91 -3.97 13.70
CA LEU A 61 -7.92 -4.97 13.30
C LEU A 61 -6.52 -4.32 13.30
N SER A 62 -5.56 -4.97 13.95
CA SER A 62 -4.18 -4.51 14.09
C SER A 62 -3.21 -5.46 13.38
N GLN A 63 -1.97 -4.99 13.20
CA GLN A 63 -0.93 -5.73 12.47
C GLN A 63 -1.40 -6.09 11.06
N LEU A 64 -1.85 -5.08 10.30
CA LEU A 64 -2.42 -5.28 8.98
C LEU A 64 -1.39 -5.82 8.00
N SER A 65 -1.85 -6.73 7.16
CA SER A 65 -1.14 -7.29 6.02
C SER A 65 -1.99 -7.16 4.76
N VAL A 66 -1.38 -7.35 3.59
CA VAL A 66 -2.10 -7.36 2.30
C VAL A 66 -3.21 -8.42 2.28
N LYS A 67 -3.02 -9.54 2.99
CA LYS A 67 -3.99 -10.62 3.08
C LYS A 67 -5.27 -10.24 3.84
N ASP A 68 -5.25 -9.13 4.58
CA ASP A 68 -6.44 -8.66 5.31
C ASP A 68 -7.35 -7.80 4.42
N GLU A 69 -6.94 -7.41 3.19
CA GLU A 69 -7.79 -6.75 2.19
C GLU A 69 -8.90 -7.70 1.71
N LYS A 70 -10.07 -7.57 2.33
CA LYS A 70 -11.23 -8.45 2.15
C LYS A 70 -12.52 -7.69 2.43
N THR A 71 -13.63 -8.26 2.01
CA THR A 71 -14.96 -7.87 2.49
C THR A 71 -15.28 -8.71 3.72
N TYR A 72 -15.51 -8.02 4.84
CA TYR A 72 -15.91 -8.59 6.11
C TYR A 72 -17.43 -8.51 6.23
N GLU A 73 -18.03 -9.46 6.92
CA GLU A 73 -19.44 -9.49 7.22
C GLU A 73 -19.62 -9.14 8.70
N CYS A 74 -20.41 -8.11 8.97
CA CYS A 74 -20.84 -7.75 10.31
C CYS A 74 -22.30 -8.19 10.48
N HIS A 75 -22.51 -9.16 11.36
CA HIS A 75 -23.84 -9.64 11.74
C HIS A 75 -24.17 -9.07 13.11
N HIS A 76 -25.23 -8.27 13.21
CA HIS A 76 -25.58 -7.57 14.45
C HIS A 76 -27.09 -7.54 14.71
N GLY A 77 -27.51 -7.59 15.98
CA GLY A 77 -28.90 -7.37 16.38
C GLY A 77 -29.38 -8.22 17.57
N SER A 78 -30.66 -8.04 17.93
CA SER A 78 -31.39 -8.82 18.95
C SER A 78 -32.90 -8.51 18.90
N PRO A 79 -33.81 -9.49 18.70
CA PRO A 79 -33.58 -10.89 18.33
C PRO A 79 -33.30 -11.06 16.83
N ASP A 80 -33.67 -10.08 16.01
CA ASP A 80 -33.48 -10.09 14.57
C ASP A 80 -32.05 -9.67 14.24
N ILE A 81 -31.35 -10.51 13.45
CA ILE A 81 -29.96 -10.28 13.05
C ILE A 81 -29.95 -9.63 11.66
N THR A 82 -29.25 -8.51 11.55
CA THR A 82 -28.95 -7.83 10.29
C THR A 82 -27.51 -8.13 9.88
N ARG A 83 -27.27 -8.21 8.57
CA ARG A 83 -25.93 -8.37 7.99
C ARG A 83 -25.57 -7.13 7.18
N ASP A 84 -24.37 -6.60 7.44
CA ASP A 84 -23.74 -5.55 6.66
C ASP A 84 -22.37 -6.02 6.16
N ASP A 85 -22.06 -5.71 4.90
CA ASP A 85 -20.76 -6.01 4.30
C ASP A 85 -19.83 -4.78 4.40
N VAL A 86 -18.61 -4.98 4.91
CA VAL A 86 -17.64 -3.92 5.16
C VAL A 86 -16.30 -4.28 4.50
N SER A 87 -15.94 -3.56 3.44
CA SER A 87 -14.69 -3.79 2.71
C SER A 87 -13.49 -3.08 3.35
N LEU A 88 -12.45 -3.83 3.68
CA LEU A 88 -11.15 -3.29 4.07
C LEU A 88 -10.26 -3.18 2.84
N LEU A 89 -9.83 -1.95 2.52
CA LEU A 89 -8.76 -1.72 1.55
C LEU A 89 -7.44 -1.49 2.29
N VAL A 90 -6.38 -2.16 1.84
CA VAL A 90 -5.04 -2.08 2.39
C VAL A 90 -4.14 -1.36 1.37
N ALA A 91 -3.20 -0.58 1.89
CA ALA A 91 -2.15 0.02 1.09
C ALA A 91 -0.84 0.06 1.89
N ALA A 92 0.27 -0.01 1.17
CA ALA A 92 1.60 0.13 1.71
C ALA A 92 2.39 1.15 0.88
N ASN A 93 3.12 2.01 1.57
CA ASN A 93 4.04 2.95 0.94
C ASN A 93 5.17 2.20 0.24
N TYR A 94 5.56 2.70 -0.92
CA TYR A 94 6.80 2.31 -1.58
C TYR A 94 8.00 2.94 -0.88
N THR A 95 9.17 2.35 -1.04
CA THR A 95 10.44 3.02 -0.73
C THR A 95 10.62 4.25 -1.61
N SER A 96 11.44 5.22 -1.16
CA SER A 96 11.88 6.32 -2.04
C SER A 96 12.45 5.75 -3.35
N PRO A 97 12.07 6.29 -4.52
CA PRO A 97 12.52 5.76 -5.79
C PRO A 97 14.04 5.88 -5.93
N VAL A 98 14.67 4.83 -6.43
CA VAL A 98 16.10 4.84 -6.76
C VAL A 98 16.24 5.00 -8.26
N LEU A 99 16.90 6.08 -8.67
CA LEU A 99 17.19 6.40 -10.06
C LEU A 99 18.62 6.02 -10.40
N GLN A 100 18.77 4.97 -11.21
CA GLN A 100 20.05 4.49 -11.74
C GLN A 100 20.34 5.17 -13.08
N VAL A 101 21.56 5.67 -13.22
CA VAL A 101 22.05 6.37 -14.42
C VAL A 101 23.00 5.49 -15.22
N PRO A 102 23.08 5.65 -16.55
CA PRO A 102 24.03 4.92 -17.37
C PRO A 102 25.48 5.34 -17.07
N SER A 103 26.43 4.42 -17.24
CA SER A 103 27.86 4.70 -17.07
C SER A 103 28.41 5.68 -18.12
N GLU A 104 27.90 5.60 -19.35
CA GLU A 104 28.26 6.49 -20.46
C GLU A 104 27.15 7.52 -20.67
N GLN A 105 27.13 8.58 -19.85
CA GLN A 105 26.24 9.73 -20.08
C GLN A 105 26.68 10.53 -21.31
N PRO A 106 25.77 11.26 -21.98
CA PRO A 106 24.34 11.48 -21.66
C PRO A 106 23.37 10.40 -22.17
N ARG A 107 23.86 9.46 -22.99
CA ARG A 107 23.03 8.49 -23.73
C ARG A 107 23.08 7.11 -23.10
N GLY A 108 21.93 6.60 -22.66
CA GLY A 108 21.87 5.23 -22.18
C GLY A 108 20.52 4.84 -21.62
N HIS A 109 20.55 3.85 -20.73
CA HIS A 109 19.38 3.38 -20.00
C HIS A 109 19.34 3.97 -18.60
N TYR A 110 18.29 4.74 -18.32
CA TYR A 110 17.94 5.23 -17.00
C TYR A 110 16.91 4.30 -16.40
N THR A 111 17.10 3.88 -15.16
CA THR A 111 16.20 2.92 -14.50
C THR A 111 15.71 3.48 -13.18
N CYS A 112 14.39 3.54 -13.01
CA CYS A 112 13.75 3.95 -11.77
C CYS A 112 13.13 2.72 -11.10
N THR A 113 13.47 2.51 -9.83
CA THR A 113 13.02 1.35 -9.04
C THR A 113 12.40 1.82 -7.72
N ALA A 114 11.31 1.18 -7.31
CA ALA A 114 10.73 1.35 -5.98
C ALA A 114 10.13 0.04 -5.49
N THR A 115 10.23 -0.21 -4.19
CA THR A 115 9.99 -1.55 -3.61
C THR A 115 9.00 -1.52 -2.45
N GLY A 116 8.40 -2.67 -2.17
CA GLY A 116 7.64 -2.93 -0.94
C GLY A 116 6.28 -2.23 -0.82
N GLY A 117 5.72 -1.74 -1.92
CA GLY A 117 4.44 -1.02 -1.91
C GLY A 117 3.23 -1.89 -2.29
N PHE A 118 2.03 -1.41 -1.97
CA PHE A 118 0.77 -2.06 -2.34
C PHE A 118 -0.36 -1.01 -2.43
N PRO A 119 -1.28 -1.10 -3.40
CA PRO A 119 -1.29 -1.99 -4.57
C PRO A 119 -0.15 -1.65 -5.55
N GLU A 120 -0.14 -2.27 -6.74
CA GLU A 120 0.79 -1.95 -7.82
C GLU A 120 0.77 -0.44 -8.15
N ALA A 121 1.94 0.19 -8.12
CA ALA A 121 2.11 1.61 -8.43
C ALA A 121 2.35 1.83 -9.93
N THR A 122 2.21 3.08 -10.36
CA THR A 122 2.56 3.52 -11.71
C THR A 122 3.78 4.44 -11.67
N ILE A 123 4.79 4.16 -12.50
CA ILE A 123 5.96 5.01 -12.67
C ILE A 123 5.73 5.95 -13.84
N HIS A 124 5.83 7.24 -13.56
CA HIS A 124 5.81 8.33 -14.54
C HIS A 124 7.20 8.94 -14.66
N TRP A 125 7.54 9.42 -15.85
CA TRP A 125 8.79 10.11 -16.11
C TRP A 125 8.51 11.53 -16.59
N LEU A 126 9.28 12.49 -16.07
CA LEU A 126 9.27 13.87 -16.51
C LEU A 126 10.67 14.28 -16.96
N LEU A 127 10.74 15.01 -18.06
CA LEU A 127 11.94 15.72 -18.51
C LEU A 127 11.65 17.21 -18.42
N ASP A 128 12.46 17.95 -17.67
CA ASP A 128 12.30 19.39 -17.45
C ASP A 128 10.88 19.75 -16.98
N ASN A 129 10.37 18.93 -16.05
CA ASN A 129 9.02 19.02 -15.47
C ASN A 129 7.87 18.88 -16.49
N GLN A 130 8.14 18.31 -17.66
CA GLN A 130 7.14 17.98 -18.68
C GLN A 130 7.09 16.47 -18.92
N PRO A 131 5.93 15.90 -19.31
CA PRO A 131 5.85 14.50 -19.72
C PRO A 131 6.86 14.18 -20.82
N LEU A 132 7.40 12.97 -20.80
CA LEU A 132 8.33 12.55 -21.85
C LEU A 132 7.69 12.69 -23.25
N PRO A 133 8.45 13.14 -24.27
CA PRO A 133 7.96 13.15 -25.65
C PRO A 133 7.87 11.75 -26.28
N TRP A 134 8.37 10.72 -25.60
CA TRP A 134 8.42 9.34 -26.07
C TRP A 134 8.09 8.36 -24.95
N ASN A 135 7.69 7.14 -25.33
CA ASN A 135 7.29 6.13 -24.36
C ASN A 135 8.51 5.38 -23.79
N PRO A 136 8.64 5.24 -22.46
CA PRO A 136 9.60 4.33 -21.84
C PRO A 136 9.28 2.87 -22.20
N LYS A 137 10.18 1.94 -21.85
CA LYS A 137 9.82 0.52 -21.89
C LYS A 137 8.63 0.26 -20.95
N PRO A 138 7.77 -0.73 -21.26
CA PRO A 138 6.70 -1.12 -20.35
C PRO A 138 7.24 -1.33 -18.94
N GLN A 139 6.54 -0.76 -17.95
CA GLN A 139 6.88 -0.97 -16.55
C GLN A 139 6.86 -2.47 -16.23
N GLN A 140 7.81 -2.91 -15.43
CA GLN A 140 7.84 -4.24 -14.85
C GLN A 140 7.41 -4.15 -13.39
N SER A 141 6.57 -5.08 -12.98
CA SER A 141 6.07 -5.19 -11.61
C SER A 141 6.27 -6.62 -11.14
N VAL A 142 6.94 -6.80 -10.02
CA VAL A 142 7.24 -8.10 -9.42
C VAL A 142 6.53 -8.17 -8.08
N LEU A 143 5.69 -9.18 -7.88
CA LEU A 143 5.04 -9.46 -6.61
C LEU A 143 5.97 -10.28 -5.72
N ASP A 144 6.21 -9.81 -4.50
CA ASP A 144 6.82 -10.60 -3.44
C ASP A 144 5.74 -11.44 -2.75
N GLU A 145 5.70 -12.73 -3.07
CA GLU A 145 4.73 -13.69 -2.55
C GLU A 145 4.74 -13.81 -1.01
N SER A 146 5.87 -13.50 -0.36
CA SER A 146 5.99 -13.59 1.09
C SER A 146 5.24 -12.47 1.81
N THR A 147 5.26 -11.27 1.24
CA THR A 147 4.64 -10.06 1.83
C THR A 147 3.37 -9.62 1.13
N GLY A 148 3.12 -10.10 -0.09
CA GLY A 148 2.05 -9.65 -0.98
C GLY A 148 2.28 -8.25 -1.56
N ARG A 149 3.51 -7.73 -1.55
CA ARG A 149 3.84 -6.36 -1.97
C ARG A 149 4.54 -6.35 -3.32
N TYR A 150 4.44 -5.22 -4.03
CA TYR A 150 5.03 -5.03 -5.35
C TYR A 150 6.36 -4.29 -5.31
N ASN A 151 7.25 -4.71 -6.20
CA ASN A 151 8.45 -3.99 -6.60
C ASN A 151 8.27 -3.56 -8.05
N VAL A 152 8.31 -2.25 -8.29
CA VAL A 152 8.07 -1.66 -9.62
C VAL A 152 9.38 -1.13 -10.19
N THR A 153 9.58 -1.36 -11.49
CA THR A 153 10.77 -0.92 -12.23
C THR A 153 10.36 -0.39 -13.60
N SER A 154 10.87 0.79 -13.96
CA SER A 154 10.72 1.34 -15.31
C SER A 154 12.09 1.70 -15.87
N THR A 155 12.30 1.40 -17.15
CA THR A 155 13.55 1.70 -17.85
C THR A 155 13.29 2.60 -19.05
N LEU A 156 14.05 3.69 -19.12
CA LEU A 156 14.00 4.71 -20.15
C LEU A 156 15.29 4.69 -20.96
N ALA A 157 15.20 4.43 -22.26
CA ALA A 157 16.33 4.64 -23.17
C ALA A 157 16.27 6.08 -23.67
N ALA A 158 17.26 6.90 -23.31
CA ALA A 158 17.26 8.32 -23.64
C ALA A 158 18.67 8.90 -23.76
N ASN A 159 18.74 10.06 -24.41
CA ASN A 159 19.91 10.93 -24.42
C ASN A 159 19.56 12.22 -23.67
N ILE A 160 19.93 12.30 -22.39
CA ILE A 160 19.52 13.37 -21.49
C ILE A 160 20.66 14.38 -21.38
N SER A 161 20.43 15.60 -21.83
CA SER A 161 21.41 16.70 -21.72
C SER A 161 21.83 16.92 -20.27
N GLN A 162 23.08 17.34 -20.05
CA GLN A 162 23.59 17.68 -18.71
C GLN A 162 22.86 18.87 -18.07
N ASP A 163 22.23 19.71 -18.88
CA ASP A 163 21.42 20.85 -18.42
C ASP A 163 19.94 20.51 -18.22
N SER A 164 19.51 19.29 -18.57
CA SER A 164 18.14 18.83 -18.37
C SER A 164 17.96 18.14 -17.01
N THR A 165 16.73 18.16 -16.51
CA THR A 165 16.33 17.53 -15.25
C THR A 165 15.43 16.34 -15.55
N LEU A 166 15.86 15.13 -15.19
CA LEU A 166 15.06 13.91 -15.34
C LEU A 166 14.47 13.54 -13.99
N THR A 167 13.15 13.40 -13.92
CA THR A 167 12.44 13.00 -12.69
C THR A 167 11.65 11.73 -12.95
N CYS A 168 11.78 10.74 -12.07
CA CYS A 168 10.82 9.64 -12.00
C CYS A 168 9.88 9.83 -10.81
N ILE A 169 8.61 9.50 -11.01
CA ILE A 169 7.53 9.63 -10.02
C ILE A 169 6.86 8.28 -9.88
N VAL A 170 6.80 7.75 -8.66
CA VAL A 170 6.09 6.54 -8.29
C VAL A 170 4.77 6.96 -7.64
N GLU A 171 3.67 6.74 -8.35
CA GLU A 171 2.31 7.07 -7.92
C GLU A 171 1.65 5.86 -7.25
N ASN A 172 1.27 6.01 -5.98
CA ASN A 172 0.33 5.11 -5.31
C ASN A 172 -1.06 5.76 -5.26
N LYS A 173 -1.93 5.36 -6.20
CA LYS A 173 -3.29 5.89 -6.34
C LYS A 173 -4.17 5.65 -5.11
N ARG A 174 -3.94 4.55 -4.39
CA ARG A 174 -4.75 4.19 -3.21
C ARG A 174 -4.43 5.05 -2.01
N LEU A 175 -3.16 5.47 -1.87
CA LEU A 175 -2.73 6.38 -0.81
C LEU A 175 -2.81 7.85 -1.21
N HIS A 176 -3.02 8.15 -2.49
CA HIS A 176 -2.90 9.50 -3.05
C HIS A 176 -1.53 10.13 -2.74
N VAL A 177 -0.46 9.31 -2.83
CA VAL A 177 0.92 9.72 -2.55
C VAL A 177 1.78 9.48 -3.79
N ASN A 178 2.60 10.48 -4.10
CA ASN A 178 3.62 10.43 -5.13
C ASN A 178 5.00 10.56 -4.49
N LEU A 179 5.88 9.59 -4.76
CA LEU A 179 7.29 9.69 -4.39
C LEU A 179 8.10 9.94 -5.65
N SER A 180 9.04 10.87 -5.61
CA SER A 180 9.85 11.19 -6.80
C SER A 180 11.32 11.22 -6.49
N GLN A 181 12.12 10.88 -7.51
CA GLN A 181 13.56 11.05 -7.50
C GLN A 181 13.97 11.82 -8.75
N THR A 182 14.83 12.81 -8.57
CA THR A 182 15.26 13.72 -9.63
C THR A 182 16.76 13.62 -9.82
N LEU A 183 17.18 13.50 -11.07
CA LEU A 183 18.56 13.70 -11.51
C LEU A 183 18.69 15.14 -11.98
N SER A 184 19.45 15.95 -11.23
CA SER A 184 19.72 17.34 -11.56
C SER A 184 21.16 17.54 -12.03
N LYS A 185 21.43 18.75 -12.56
CA LYS A 185 22.76 19.21 -12.97
C LYS A 185 23.87 18.92 -11.95
N ALA A 186 23.59 19.04 -10.65
CA ALA A 186 24.58 18.84 -9.58
C ALA A 186 24.93 17.37 -9.32
N ASP A 187 24.00 16.46 -9.60
CA ASP A 187 24.15 15.02 -9.33
C ASP A 187 24.97 14.33 -10.43
N SER A 188 24.93 14.85 -11.66
CA SER A 188 25.77 14.40 -12.77
C SER A 188 27.27 14.66 -12.49
N PHE A 189 27.63 15.79 -11.86
CA PHE A 189 29.03 16.09 -11.53
C PHE A 189 29.65 15.14 -10.49
N PHE A 190 28.87 14.63 -9.53
CA PHE A 190 29.37 13.68 -8.52
C PHE A 190 29.71 12.31 -9.10
N VAL A 191 28.96 11.83 -10.10
CA VAL A 191 29.27 10.57 -10.80
C VAL A 191 30.56 10.69 -11.63
N PHE A 192 30.76 11.82 -12.32
CA PHE A 192 32.01 12.09 -13.04
C PHE A 192 33.22 12.24 -12.09
N LEU A 193 33.05 12.83 -10.90
CA LEU A 193 34.13 12.97 -9.92
C LEU A 193 34.56 11.63 -9.31
N LEU A 194 33.62 10.71 -9.05
CA LEU A 194 33.94 9.37 -8.53
C LEU A 194 34.59 8.45 -9.58
N CYS A 195 34.32 8.66 -10.88
CA CYS A 195 34.98 7.92 -11.95
C CYS A 195 36.39 8.44 -12.28
N ASN A 196 36.76 9.65 -11.84
CA ASN A 196 38.07 10.27 -12.10
C ASN A 196 39.07 10.13 -10.93
N CYS A 197 39.03 9.01 -10.21
CA CYS A 197 40.15 8.62 -9.35
C CYS A 197 40.86 7.40 -9.95
N PHE A 198 41.85 7.66 -10.81
CA PHE A 198 43.16 7.02 -10.93
C PHE A 198 43.67 7.08 -12.39
N VAL A 199 44.48 8.08 -12.70
CA VAL A 199 45.61 7.93 -13.63
C VAL A 199 46.83 8.66 -13.06
N SER A 200 47.84 7.83 -12.73
CA SER A 200 49.30 8.05 -12.61
C SER A 200 49.88 9.12 -11.68
N GLU A 201 50.70 8.68 -10.73
CA GLU A 201 52.17 8.65 -10.90
C GLU A 201 52.72 7.28 -10.47
#